data_AF-Q4DFI8-F1
#
_entry.id   AF-Q4DFI8-F1
#
_cell.length_a   1.000
_cell.length_b   1.000
_cell.length_c   1.000
_cell.angle_alpha   90.00
_cell.angle_beta   90.00
_cell.angle_gamma   90.00
#
_symmetry.space_group_name_H-M   'P 1'
#
loop_
_entity.id
_entity.type
_entity.pdbx_description
1 polymer ?
#
loop_
_entity_poly.entity_id
_entity_poly.type
_entity_poly.pdbx_seq_one_letter_code
_entity_poly.pdbx_strand_id
1 'polypeptide(L)'
;MYSPDSTLELRLPRDLFLFPKQNAGFQIPFFLSTEEEAAKVRPPAVVKTLEERLQEFSEGQREILSSFKKAVRDAPWYSEAEDDDWLLLRYLIARNFDVKKSFCMLEKSVHWRRKKDADNWVCEACLKDPNRHMMQFVGWDLQNRPVCFMAMRWGPDRKEPLKHCVATFNHLVKLMPLGVEQWVCVTDFETYSHIRDSSPKMGLSVIHAIQDHFPERLGLMILVDAPKAFSVLWKLLSAVIEEKTRKKVLFTYKKSKPTIESEFSKIFPPALAEYLCESYERSRTAALPATPVWYPAQSNE
;
A
#
# COMPACT_ATOMS: atom_id res chain seq x y z
N MET A 1 -33.59 4.94 4.60
CA MET A 1 -32.23 5.54 4.58
C MET A 1 -31.47 4.86 3.46
N TYR A 2 -31.11 5.64 2.43
CA TYR A 2 -30.42 5.28 1.18
C TYR A 2 -30.89 4.04 0.39
N SER A 3 -31.46 4.28 -0.79
CA SER A 3 -31.72 3.28 -1.82
C SER A 3 -30.43 3.01 -2.61
N PRO A 4 -30.03 1.73 -2.80
CA PRO A 4 -28.78 1.37 -3.48
C PRO A 4 -28.68 1.82 -4.95
N ASP A 5 -29.80 2.21 -5.58
CA ASP A 5 -29.83 2.69 -6.98
C ASP A 5 -29.73 4.22 -7.12
N SER A 6 -29.65 4.97 -6.02
CA SER A 6 -29.51 6.43 -6.06
C SER A 6 -28.07 6.92 -6.13
N THR A 7 -27.13 6.09 -6.56
CA THR A 7 -25.83 6.58 -7.02
C THR A 7 -26.11 7.47 -8.22
N LEU A 8 -26.26 8.78 -7.99
CA LEU A 8 -25.50 9.75 -8.78
C LEU A 8 -24.13 9.10 -8.97
N GLU A 9 -23.88 8.52 -10.15
CA GLU A 9 -22.61 7.89 -10.44
C GLU A 9 -21.58 8.98 -10.24
N LEU A 10 -20.92 8.96 -9.08
CA LEU A 10 -19.85 9.90 -8.80
C LEU A 10 -18.88 9.74 -9.96
N ARG A 11 -18.60 10.83 -10.68
CA ARG A 11 -17.61 10.85 -11.76
C ARG A 11 -16.22 10.86 -11.16
N LEU A 12 -15.90 9.78 -10.45
CA LEU A 12 -14.63 9.58 -9.76
C LEU A 12 -13.49 9.47 -10.80
N PRO A 13 -12.30 10.00 -10.47
CA PRO A 13 -11.08 9.72 -11.21
C PRO A 13 -10.79 8.22 -11.20
N ARG A 14 -11.11 7.53 -12.29
CA ARG A 14 -11.15 6.05 -12.33
C ARG A 14 -9.78 5.42 -12.04
N ASP A 15 -8.70 6.10 -12.38
CA ASP A 15 -7.34 5.65 -12.14
C ASP A 15 -6.95 5.60 -10.66
N LEU A 16 -7.65 6.36 -9.79
CA LEU A 16 -7.33 6.42 -8.35
C LEU A 16 -7.96 5.28 -7.55
N PHE A 17 -8.99 4.62 -8.08
CA PHE A 17 -9.74 3.60 -7.35
C PHE A 17 -9.54 2.21 -7.96
N LEU A 18 -9.25 1.23 -7.09
CA LEU A 18 -9.03 -0.16 -7.50
C LEU A 18 -10.29 -0.81 -8.11
N PHE A 19 -11.47 -0.42 -7.63
CA PHE A 19 -12.76 -0.90 -8.11
C PHE A 19 -13.67 0.27 -8.49
N PRO A 20 -14.61 0.11 -9.43
CA PRO A 20 -15.61 1.14 -9.73
C PRO A 20 -16.56 1.41 -8.54
N LYS A 21 -16.96 0.35 -7.83
CA LYS A 21 -17.80 0.44 -6.62
C LYS A 21 -16.94 0.29 -5.38
N GLN A 22 -17.12 1.19 -4.41
CA GLN A 22 -16.36 1.17 -3.16
C GLN A 22 -17.05 0.33 -2.07
N ASN A 23 -16.24 -0.11 -1.11
CA ASN A 23 -16.70 -0.71 0.13
C ASN A 23 -17.67 0.24 0.86
N ALA A 24 -18.76 -0.28 1.43
CA ALA A 24 -19.77 0.55 2.09
C ALA A 24 -19.23 1.30 3.33
N GLY A 25 -18.21 0.77 3.99
CA GLY A 25 -17.52 1.44 5.08
C GLY A 25 -16.50 2.48 4.62
N PHE A 26 -16.17 2.52 3.33
CA PHE A 26 -15.25 3.50 2.76
C PHE A 26 -15.99 4.73 2.28
N GLN A 27 -15.56 5.88 2.79
CA GLN A 27 -16.03 7.18 2.33
C GLN A 27 -14.94 7.80 1.48
N ILE A 28 -15.25 8.23 0.27
CA ILE A 28 -14.26 8.80 -0.64
C ILE A 28 -13.82 10.16 -0.10
N PRO A 29 -12.53 10.44 0.13
CA PRO A 29 -12.09 11.78 0.52
C PRO A 29 -12.51 12.82 -0.53
N PHE A 30 -13.00 14.00 -0.12
CA PHE A 30 -13.45 15.03 -1.08
C PHE A 30 -12.38 15.37 -2.12
N PHE A 31 -11.11 15.40 -1.69
CA PHE A 31 -9.97 15.71 -2.55
C PHE A 31 -9.68 14.62 -3.61
N LEU A 32 -10.40 13.49 -3.58
CA LEU A 32 -10.37 12.43 -4.60
C LEU A 32 -11.74 12.23 -5.29
N SER A 33 -12.73 13.08 -4.99
CA SER A 33 -14.12 12.88 -5.41
C SER A 33 -14.41 13.32 -6.85
N THR A 34 -13.55 14.16 -7.43
CA THR A 34 -13.64 14.65 -8.80
C THR A 34 -12.24 14.78 -9.41
N GLU A 35 -12.14 14.86 -10.74
CA GLU A 35 -10.86 15.12 -11.42
C GLU A 35 -10.26 16.47 -11.03
N GLU A 36 -11.10 17.49 -10.83
CA GLU A 36 -10.65 18.83 -10.44
C GLU A 36 -10.02 18.81 -9.04
N GLU A 37 -10.67 18.17 -8.07
CA GLU A 37 -10.16 18.06 -6.71
C GLU A 37 -8.91 17.17 -6.64
N ALA A 38 -8.92 16.04 -7.36
CA ALA A 38 -7.77 15.16 -7.45
C ALA A 38 -6.54 15.86 -8.06
N ALA A 39 -6.73 16.68 -9.09
CA ALA A 39 -5.64 17.45 -9.70
C ALA A 39 -4.94 18.40 -8.72
N LYS A 40 -5.63 18.88 -7.68
CA LYS A 40 -5.06 19.76 -6.64
C LYS A 40 -4.11 19.02 -5.68
N VAL A 41 -4.25 17.70 -5.56
CA VAL A 41 -3.48 16.87 -4.61
C VAL A 41 -2.58 15.84 -5.27
N ARG A 42 -2.69 15.63 -6.59
CA ARG A 42 -1.79 14.74 -7.34
C ARG A 42 -0.34 15.22 -7.18
N PRO A 43 0.62 14.32 -6.92
CA PRO A 43 2.01 14.69 -6.84
C PRO A 43 2.54 15.08 -8.23
N PRO A 44 3.69 15.79 -8.29
CA PRO A 44 4.40 16.02 -9.55
C PRO A 44 4.69 14.71 -10.27
N ALA A 45 4.57 14.68 -11.61
CA ALA A 45 4.81 13.47 -12.40
C ALA A 45 6.23 12.91 -12.25
N VAL A 46 7.20 13.80 -11.98
CA VAL A 46 8.59 13.47 -11.70
C VAL A 46 9.01 14.10 -10.38
N VAL A 47 9.38 13.25 -9.43
CA VAL A 47 9.91 13.62 -8.11
C VAL A 47 11.43 13.44 -8.08
N LYS A 48 11.96 12.42 -8.75
CA LYS A 48 13.39 12.14 -8.87
C LYS A 48 13.69 11.36 -10.13
N THR A 49 14.69 11.80 -10.88
CA THR A 49 15.19 11.12 -12.09
C THR A 49 16.04 9.90 -11.74
N LEU A 50 16.28 9.03 -12.71
CA LEU A 50 17.14 7.87 -12.52
C LEU A 50 18.60 8.33 -12.29
N GLU A 51 19.03 9.38 -12.98
CA GLU A 51 20.36 9.97 -12.85
C GLU A 51 20.61 10.47 -11.44
N GLU A 52 19.68 11.25 -10.86
CA GLU A 52 19.74 11.70 -9.47
C GLU A 52 19.74 10.52 -8.51
N ARG A 53 18.91 9.50 -8.76
CA ARG A 53 18.89 8.29 -7.92
C ARG A 53 20.23 7.57 -7.93
N LEU A 54 20.89 7.46 -9.08
CA LEU A 54 22.20 6.79 -9.21
C LEU A 54 23.35 7.54 -8.51
N GLN A 55 23.21 8.86 -8.31
CA GLN A 55 24.18 9.66 -7.55
C GLN A 55 24.19 9.34 -6.05
N GLU A 56 23.12 8.72 -5.52
CA GLU A 56 23.03 8.32 -4.12
C GLU A 56 23.84 7.05 -3.78
N PHE A 57 24.39 6.38 -4.79
CA PHE A 57 25.17 5.15 -4.65
C PHE A 57 26.66 5.40 -4.85
N SER A 58 27.50 4.54 -4.27
CA SER A 58 28.94 4.58 -4.51
C SER A 58 29.28 4.17 -5.94
N GLU A 59 30.49 4.49 -6.39
CA GLU A 59 30.99 4.05 -7.69
C GLU A 59 30.94 2.52 -7.84
N GLY A 60 31.42 1.78 -6.82
CA GLY A 60 31.35 0.32 -6.82
C GLY A 60 29.92 -0.24 -6.88
N GLN A 61 28.94 0.43 -6.26
CA GLN A 61 27.52 0.04 -6.39
C GLN A 61 26.98 0.27 -7.81
N ARG A 62 27.38 1.37 -8.46
CA ARG A 62 27.02 1.64 -9.87
C ARG A 62 27.68 0.64 -10.83
N GLU A 63 28.92 0.23 -10.57
CA GLU A 63 29.59 -0.83 -11.34
C GLU A 63 28.91 -2.19 -11.17
N ILE A 64 28.49 -2.53 -9.95
CA ILE A 64 27.69 -3.72 -9.67
C ILE A 64 26.37 -3.65 -10.45
N LEU A 65 25.68 -2.51 -10.46
CA LEU A 65 24.45 -2.33 -11.25
C LEU A 65 24.72 -2.54 -12.75
N SER A 66 25.79 -1.97 -13.31
CA SER A 66 26.17 -2.16 -14.71
C SER A 66 26.43 -3.64 -15.04
N SER A 67 27.13 -4.35 -14.16
CA SER A 67 27.40 -5.79 -14.31
C SER A 67 26.13 -6.63 -14.18
N PHE A 68 25.24 -6.28 -13.23
CA PHE A 68 23.96 -6.93 -13.02
C PHE A 68 23.04 -6.76 -14.23
N LYS A 69 22.96 -5.56 -14.81
CA LYS A 69 22.22 -5.27 -16.03
C LYS A 69 22.64 -6.17 -17.20
N LYS A 70 23.95 -6.37 -17.37
CA LYS A 70 24.48 -7.29 -18.40
C LYS A 70 24.03 -8.72 -18.15
N ALA A 71 24.22 -9.23 -16.94
CA ALA A 71 23.81 -10.58 -16.57
C ALA A 71 22.31 -10.82 -16.76
N VAL A 72 21.47 -9.83 -16.42
CA VAL A 72 20.02 -9.92 -16.60
C VAL A 72 19.64 -9.90 -18.08
N ARG A 73 20.27 -9.06 -18.92
CA ARG A 73 20.01 -9.03 -20.37
C ARG A 73 20.31 -10.35 -21.09
N ASP A 74 21.30 -11.10 -20.59
CA ASP A 74 21.66 -12.41 -21.14
C ASP A 74 20.70 -13.53 -20.69
N ALA A 75 19.75 -13.25 -19.78
CA ALA A 75 18.81 -14.23 -19.28
C ALA A 75 17.65 -14.48 -20.26
N PRO A 76 17.20 -15.74 -20.43
CA PRO A 76 16.14 -16.08 -21.41
C PRO A 76 14.76 -15.50 -21.04
N TRP A 77 14.58 -15.09 -19.80
CA TRP A 77 13.33 -14.49 -19.31
C TRP A 77 13.34 -12.95 -19.35
N TYR A 78 14.44 -12.31 -19.75
CA TYR A 78 14.55 -10.86 -19.78
C TYR A 78 13.52 -10.20 -20.72
N SER A 79 12.98 -9.06 -20.30
CA SER A 79 12.14 -8.18 -21.11
C SER A 79 12.56 -6.73 -20.91
N GLU A 80 13.03 -6.07 -21.96
CA GLU A 80 13.44 -4.65 -21.90
C GLU A 80 12.29 -3.71 -21.47
N ALA A 81 11.04 -4.07 -21.78
CA ALA A 81 9.87 -3.28 -21.40
C ALA A 81 9.45 -3.46 -19.93
N GLU A 82 9.78 -4.60 -19.31
CA GLU A 82 9.35 -4.93 -17.94
C GLU A 82 10.49 -4.75 -16.91
N ASP A 83 11.73 -5.03 -17.30
CA ASP A 83 12.90 -5.12 -16.44
C ASP A 83 13.74 -3.83 -16.50
N ASP A 84 13.11 -2.70 -16.14
CA ASP A 84 13.74 -1.38 -16.16
C ASP A 84 14.83 -1.19 -15.08
N ASP A 85 15.64 -0.14 -15.23
CA ASP A 85 16.75 0.13 -14.31
C ASP A 85 16.30 0.36 -12.86
N TRP A 86 15.11 0.93 -12.66
CA TRP A 86 14.53 1.11 -11.33
C TRP A 86 14.22 -0.24 -10.68
N LEU A 87 13.66 -1.18 -11.44
CA LEU A 87 13.39 -2.53 -11.01
C LEU A 87 14.69 -3.24 -10.65
N LEU A 88 15.67 -3.23 -11.54
CA LEU A 88 16.96 -3.87 -11.29
C LEU A 88 17.65 -3.31 -10.04
N LEU A 89 17.60 -2.00 -9.85
CA LEU A 89 18.13 -1.34 -8.66
C LEU A 89 17.41 -1.79 -7.38
N ARG A 90 16.08 -1.92 -7.38
CA ARG A 90 15.31 -2.42 -6.21
C ARG A 90 15.74 -3.83 -5.79
N TYR A 91 15.93 -4.74 -6.75
CA TYR A 91 16.36 -6.12 -6.44
C TYR A 91 17.79 -6.16 -5.89
N LEU A 92 18.70 -5.33 -6.42
CA LEU A 92 20.05 -5.18 -5.86
C LEU A 92 20.00 -4.66 -4.42
N ILE A 93 19.25 -3.58 -4.15
CA ILE A 93 19.12 -3.01 -2.81
C ILE A 93 18.57 -4.07 -1.83
N ALA A 94 17.53 -4.81 -2.21
CA ALA A 94 16.90 -5.84 -1.37
C ALA A 94 17.83 -7.01 -1.03
N ARG A 95 18.91 -7.20 -1.80
CA ARG A 95 19.92 -8.24 -1.56
C ARG A 95 21.30 -7.65 -1.28
N ASN A 96 21.36 -6.40 -0.81
CA ASN A 96 22.60 -5.71 -0.41
C ASN A 96 23.67 -5.74 -1.50
N PHE A 97 23.27 -5.54 -2.77
CA PHE A 97 24.13 -5.57 -3.96
C PHE A 97 24.83 -6.93 -4.20
N ASP A 98 24.34 -8.03 -3.62
CA ASP A 98 24.76 -9.39 -3.96
C ASP A 98 24.17 -9.80 -5.32
N VAL A 99 24.99 -9.74 -6.38
CA VAL A 99 24.59 -10.00 -7.77
C VAL A 99 23.88 -11.36 -7.93
N LYS A 100 24.41 -12.42 -7.32
CA LYS A 100 23.86 -13.79 -7.48
C LYS A 100 22.51 -13.92 -6.81
N LYS A 101 22.37 -13.40 -5.58
CA LYS A 101 21.09 -13.43 -4.86
C LYS A 101 20.05 -12.54 -5.53
N SER A 102 20.46 -11.37 -6.02
CA SER A 102 19.60 -10.43 -6.74
C SER A 102 19.05 -11.07 -8.02
N PHE A 103 19.91 -11.71 -8.81
CA PHE A 103 19.51 -12.41 -10.03
C PHE A 103 18.50 -13.52 -9.75
N CYS A 104 18.79 -14.39 -8.78
CA CYS A 104 17.89 -15.50 -8.42
C CYS A 104 16.53 -15.00 -7.90
N MET A 105 16.52 -13.91 -7.14
CA MET A 105 15.28 -13.32 -6.64
C MET A 105 14.45 -12.68 -7.76
N LEU A 106 15.11 -11.96 -8.68
CA LEU A 106 14.47 -11.37 -9.84
C LEU A 106 13.88 -12.45 -10.75
N GLU A 107 14.68 -13.45 -11.09
CA GLU A 107 14.26 -14.59 -11.90
C GLU A 107 13.00 -15.26 -11.32
N LYS A 108 13.01 -15.59 -10.03
CA LYS A 108 11.83 -16.17 -9.35
C LYS A 108 10.60 -15.29 -9.46
N SER A 109 10.78 -13.98 -9.39
CA SER A 109 9.68 -13.02 -9.48
C SER A 109 9.12 -12.91 -10.88
N VAL A 110 9.97 -12.84 -11.91
CA VAL A 110 9.55 -12.86 -13.31
C VAL A 110 8.76 -14.13 -13.61
N HIS A 111 9.27 -15.29 -13.20
CA HIS A 111 8.57 -16.56 -13.37
C HIS A 111 7.22 -16.60 -12.63
N TRP A 112 7.17 -16.11 -11.40
CA TRP A 112 5.92 -16.07 -10.63
C TRP A 112 4.89 -15.14 -11.27
N ARG A 113 5.28 -13.92 -11.65
CA ARG A 113 4.39 -12.92 -12.28
C ARG A 113 3.80 -13.47 -13.56
N ARG A 114 4.62 -14.04 -14.45
CA ARG A 114 4.18 -14.64 -15.72
C ARG A 114 3.30 -15.88 -15.51
N LYS A 115 3.72 -16.81 -14.65
CA LYS A 115 2.95 -18.04 -14.39
C LYS A 115 1.57 -17.75 -13.82
N LYS A 116 1.45 -16.72 -13.00
CA LYS A 116 0.21 -16.35 -12.33
C LYS A 116 -0.60 -15.29 -13.06
N ASP A 117 -0.02 -14.62 -14.05
CA ASP A 117 -0.53 -13.38 -14.60
C ASP A 117 -0.80 -12.33 -13.50
N ALA A 118 0.15 -12.21 -12.57
CA ALA A 118 -0.04 -11.48 -11.32
C ALA A 118 -0.22 -9.97 -11.54
N ASP A 119 0.28 -9.43 -12.66
CA ASP A 119 0.12 -8.02 -13.01
C ASP A 119 -1.33 -7.66 -13.40
N ASN A 120 -2.09 -8.65 -13.88
CA ASN A 120 -3.50 -8.53 -14.26
C ASN A 120 -4.46 -9.11 -13.21
N TRP A 121 -3.96 -9.47 -12.03
CA TRP A 121 -4.82 -9.95 -10.96
C TRP A 121 -5.84 -8.91 -10.52
N VAL A 122 -7.09 -9.37 -10.41
CA VAL A 122 -8.20 -8.64 -9.82
C VAL A 122 -8.80 -9.51 -8.72
N CYS A 123 -9.25 -8.91 -7.62
CA CYS A 123 -10.04 -9.66 -6.62
C CYS A 123 -11.46 -9.83 -7.14
N GLU A 124 -11.79 -11.03 -7.64
CA GLU A 124 -13.11 -11.32 -8.21
C GLU A 124 -14.22 -11.22 -7.16
N ALA A 125 -13.91 -11.52 -5.90
CA ALA A 125 -14.83 -11.36 -4.78
C ALA A 125 -15.19 -9.87 -4.57
N CYS A 126 -14.20 -8.97 -4.55
CA CYS A 126 -14.41 -7.54 -4.37
C CYS A 126 -15.01 -6.85 -5.61
N LEU A 127 -14.74 -7.39 -6.80
CA LEU A 127 -15.37 -6.90 -8.04
C LEU A 127 -16.89 -7.14 -8.04
N LYS A 128 -17.34 -8.27 -7.47
CA LYS A 128 -18.77 -8.59 -7.30
C LYS A 128 -19.38 -7.86 -6.10
N ASP A 129 -18.63 -7.81 -5.00
CA ASP A 129 -19.06 -7.22 -3.74
C ASP A 129 -17.85 -6.57 -3.03
N PRO A 130 -17.69 -5.23 -3.10
CA PRO A 130 -16.51 -4.54 -2.57
C PRO A 130 -16.41 -4.59 -1.04
N ASN A 131 -17.38 -5.19 -0.35
CA ASN A 131 -17.38 -5.36 1.10
C ASN A 131 -16.57 -6.59 1.58
N ARG A 132 -15.99 -7.40 0.67
CA ARG A 132 -15.31 -8.65 1.03
C ARG A 132 -13.95 -8.42 1.68
N HIS A 133 -13.14 -7.53 1.10
CA HIS A 133 -11.83 -7.13 1.60
C HIS A 133 -11.73 -5.61 1.62
N MET A 134 -10.81 -5.08 2.43
CA MET A 134 -10.59 -3.64 2.58
C MET A 134 -9.11 -3.31 2.46
N MET A 135 -8.72 -2.75 1.32
CA MET A 135 -7.45 -2.04 1.10
C MET A 135 -7.70 -1.02 -0.01
N GLN A 136 -7.59 0.27 0.28
CA GLN A 136 -7.90 1.32 -0.69
C GLN A 136 -6.88 2.44 -0.64
N PHE A 137 -6.61 3.01 -1.81
CA PHE A 137 -5.87 4.25 -1.91
C PHE A 137 -6.70 5.41 -1.32
N VAL A 138 -6.04 6.28 -0.55
CA VAL A 138 -6.69 7.42 0.13
C VAL A 138 -5.99 8.75 -0.12
N GLY A 139 -4.89 8.79 -0.87
CA GLY A 139 -4.12 9.99 -1.14
C GLY A 139 -2.62 9.72 -1.10
N TRP A 140 -1.82 10.79 -1.13
CA TRP A 140 -0.37 10.72 -1.01
C TRP A 140 0.09 11.34 0.30
N ASP A 141 1.19 10.81 0.84
CA ASP A 141 1.84 11.39 2.01
C ASP A 141 2.72 12.59 1.62
N LEU A 142 3.37 13.23 2.61
CA LEU A 142 4.24 14.39 2.39
C LEU A 142 5.50 14.07 1.55
N GLN A 143 5.78 12.79 1.29
CA GLN A 143 6.88 12.32 0.43
C GLN A 143 6.38 11.82 -0.93
N ASN A 144 5.14 12.18 -1.32
CA ASN A 144 4.49 11.77 -2.57
C ASN A 144 4.26 10.25 -2.70
N ARG A 145 4.29 9.50 -1.59
CA ARG A 145 4.05 8.06 -1.58
C ARG A 145 2.55 7.79 -1.52
N PRO A 146 2.00 6.90 -2.36
CA PRO A 146 0.59 6.55 -2.28
C PRO A 146 0.30 5.85 -0.95
N VAL A 147 -0.80 6.24 -0.31
CA VAL A 147 -1.22 5.76 1.00
C VAL A 147 -2.37 4.77 0.81
N CYS A 148 -2.16 3.56 1.29
CA CYS A 148 -3.17 2.51 1.37
C CYS A 148 -3.76 2.48 2.77
N PHE A 149 -5.07 2.62 2.88
CA PHE A 149 -5.82 2.46 4.12
C PHE A 149 -6.54 1.12 4.16
N MET A 150 -6.48 0.45 5.31
CA MET A 150 -7.29 -0.71 5.63
C MET A 150 -7.81 -0.61 7.06
N ALA A 151 -9.01 -1.13 7.29
CA ALA A 151 -9.59 -1.27 8.62
C ALA A 151 -10.08 -2.69 8.82
N MET A 152 -9.71 -3.31 9.93
CA MET A 152 -10.07 -4.71 10.25
C MET A 152 -11.58 -4.95 10.27
N ARG A 153 -12.37 -3.88 10.53
CA ARG A 153 -13.84 -3.92 10.49
C ARG A 153 -14.41 -4.17 9.10
N TRP A 154 -13.91 -3.45 8.08
CA TRP A 154 -14.65 -3.24 6.82
C TRP A 154 -14.39 -4.27 5.73
N GLY A 155 -13.52 -5.26 5.96
CA GLY A 155 -13.45 -6.46 5.13
C GLY A 155 -13.49 -7.66 6.05
N PRO A 156 -14.50 -8.55 6.02
CA PRO A 156 -14.59 -9.70 6.92
C PRO A 156 -13.88 -10.94 6.39
N ASP A 157 -13.57 -11.02 5.09
CA ASP A 157 -12.95 -12.21 4.51
C ASP A 157 -11.44 -12.26 4.82
N ARG A 158 -11.00 -13.43 5.31
CA ARG A 158 -9.61 -13.74 5.68
C ARG A 158 -9.09 -14.97 4.96
N LYS A 159 -9.90 -15.61 4.11
CA LYS A 159 -9.59 -16.92 3.52
C LYS A 159 -8.55 -16.78 2.41
N GLU A 160 -8.74 -15.82 1.50
CA GLU A 160 -7.90 -15.65 0.31
C GLU A 160 -7.55 -14.17 0.01
N PRO A 161 -6.84 -13.47 0.92
CA PRO A 161 -6.55 -12.04 0.73
C PRO A 161 -5.52 -11.76 -0.36
N LEU A 162 -4.73 -12.76 -0.78
CA LEU A 162 -3.53 -12.56 -1.59
C LEU A 162 -3.82 -11.84 -2.92
N LYS A 163 -4.87 -12.25 -3.65
CA LYS A 163 -5.24 -11.57 -4.91
C LYS A 163 -5.61 -10.11 -4.69
N HIS A 164 -6.37 -9.81 -3.63
CA HIS A 164 -6.74 -8.43 -3.28
C HIS A 164 -5.51 -7.60 -2.91
N CYS A 165 -4.61 -8.16 -2.09
CA CYS A 165 -3.37 -7.47 -1.71
C CYS A 165 -2.49 -7.17 -2.92
N VAL A 166 -2.24 -8.15 -3.79
CA VAL A 166 -1.39 -7.98 -4.97
C VAL A 166 -2.02 -7.02 -5.99
N ALA A 167 -3.34 -7.11 -6.22
CA ALA A 167 -4.06 -6.15 -7.06
C ALA A 167 -3.93 -4.72 -6.51
N THR A 168 -4.04 -4.57 -5.18
CA THR A 168 -3.82 -3.28 -4.50
C THR A 168 -2.36 -2.82 -4.64
N PHE A 169 -1.37 -3.69 -4.48
CA PHE A 169 0.04 -3.32 -4.62
C PHE A 169 0.37 -2.86 -6.03
N ASN A 170 -0.11 -3.56 -7.06
CA ASN A 170 0.04 -3.15 -8.45
C ASN A 170 -0.63 -1.80 -8.70
N HIS A 171 -1.81 -1.57 -8.13
CA HIS A 171 -2.51 -0.28 -8.18
C HIS A 171 -1.71 0.85 -7.54
N LEU A 172 -1.19 0.64 -6.33
CA LEU A 172 -0.34 1.63 -5.66
C LEU A 172 0.92 1.94 -6.46
N VAL A 173 1.55 0.94 -7.10
CA VAL A 173 2.71 1.17 -7.99
C VAL A 173 2.35 2.07 -9.17
N LYS A 174 1.17 1.91 -9.78
CA LYS A 174 0.69 2.78 -10.87
C LYS A 174 0.47 4.23 -10.42
N LEU A 175 0.20 4.45 -9.14
CA LEU A 175 -0.02 5.77 -8.54
C LEU A 175 1.27 6.44 -8.04
N MET A 176 2.42 5.78 -8.18
CA MET A 176 3.72 6.39 -7.84
C MET A 176 4.19 7.30 -8.98
N PRO A 177 4.50 8.57 -8.72
CA PRO A 177 5.22 9.39 -9.69
C PRO A 177 6.65 8.89 -9.89
N LEU A 178 7.29 9.30 -10.98
CA LEU A 178 8.68 8.91 -11.26
C LEU A 178 9.60 9.34 -10.12
N GLY A 179 10.41 8.42 -9.61
CA GLY A 179 11.30 8.67 -8.46
C GLY A 179 10.70 8.34 -7.08
N VAL A 180 9.40 8.03 -7.02
CA VAL A 180 8.78 7.44 -5.81
C VAL A 180 8.78 5.93 -5.94
N GLU A 181 9.47 5.25 -5.03
CA GLU A 181 9.64 3.80 -5.10
C GLU A 181 8.75 3.05 -4.08
N GLN A 182 8.12 3.76 -3.15
CA GLN A 182 7.51 3.20 -1.94
C GLN A 182 6.09 3.69 -1.69
N TRP A 183 5.27 2.86 -1.04
CA TRP A 183 3.94 3.20 -0.53
C TRP A 183 3.91 3.26 1.00
N VAL A 184 2.86 3.85 1.55
CA VAL A 184 2.53 3.82 2.98
C VAL A 184 1.29 2.96 3.18
N CYS A 185 1.26 2.14 4.23
CA CYS A 185 0.09 1.38 4.63
C CYS A 185 -0.37 1.82 6.02
N VAL A 186 -1.65 2.12 6.16
CA VAL A 186 -2.30 2.46 7.44
C VAL A 186 -3.33 1.39 7.73
N THR A 187 -3.18 0.72 8.88
CA THR A 187 -4.04 -0.39 9.29
C THR A 187 -4.68 -0.06 10.62
N ASP A 188 -6.00 0.13 10.60
CA ASP A 188 -6.83 0.27 11.80
C ASP A 188 -7.22 -1.11 12.36
N PHE A 189 -6.78 -1.38 13.59
CA PHE A 189 -7.06 -2.63 14.31
C PHE A 189 -8.38 -2.62 15.10
N GLU A 190 -9.21 -1.59 14.97
CA GLU A 190 -10.55 -1.58 15.54
C GLU A 190 -11.32 -2.85 15.11
N THR A 191 -11.90 -3.57 16.08
CA THR A 191 -12.50 -4.91 15.95
C THR A 191 -11.59 -6.08 15.63
N TYR A 192 -10.26 -5.93 15.74
CA TYR A 192 -9.33 -7.06 15.66
C TYR A 192 -9.76 -8.17 16.63
N SER A 193 -9.98 -9.36 16.10
CA SER A 193 -10.34 -10.54 16.85
C SER A 193 -9.22 -11.55 16.80
N HIS A 194 -8.70 -11.94 17.96
CA HIS A 194 -7.63 -12.92 18.00
C HIS A 194 -8.03 -14.30 17.44
N ILE A 195 -9.34 -14.62 17.44
CA ILE A 195 -9.89 -15.87 16.89
C ILE A 195 -9.94 -15.82 15.36
N ARG A 196 -10.36 -14.68 14.79
CA ARG A 196 -10.58 -14.52 13.34
C ARG A 196 -9.32 -14.07 12.60
N ASP A 197 -8.54 -13.19 13.22
CA ASP A 197 -7.52 -12.38 12.54
C ASP A 197 -6.08 -12.83 12.87
N SER A 198 -5.86 -13.70 13.87
CA SER A 198 -4.51 -14.14 14.28
C SER A 198 -3.94 -15.33 13.49
N SER A 199 -4.50 -15.70 12.33
CA SER A 199 -3.93 -16.81 11.55
C SER A 199 -2.53 -16.44 11.02
N PRO A 200 -1.45 -17.09 11.49
CA PRO A 200 -0.11 -16.78 10.99
C PRO A 200 0.03 -17.09 9.50
N LYS A 201 -0.70 -18.10 9.00
CA LYS A 201 -0.69 -18.51 7.59
C LYS A 201 -1.10 -17.37 6.66
N MET A 202 -2.09 -16.58 7.06
CA MET A 202 -2.54 -15.42 6.29
C MET A 202 -1.47 -14.32 6.26
N GLY A 203 -0.92 -13.96 7.42
CA GLY A 203 0.13 -12.94 7.51
C GLY A 203 1.38 -13.35 6.74
N LEU A 204 1.80 -14.61 6.87
CA LEU A 204 2.96 -15.17 6.17
C LEU A 204 2.79 -15.16 4.66
N SER A 205 1.61 -15.48 4.12
CA SER A 205 1.41 -15.49 2.66
C SER A 205 1.57 -14.10 2.04
N VAL A 206 1.08 -13.05 2.72
CA VAL A 206 1.25 -11.66 2.29
C VAL A 206 2.69 -11.20 2.46
N ILE A 207 3.34 -11.54 3.59
CA ILE A 207 4.75 -11.21 3.83
C ILE A 207 5.64 -11.84 2.76
N HIS A 208 5.46 -13.11 2.43
CA HIS A 208 6.23 -13.77 1.38
C HIS A 208 6.00 -13.13 0.02
N ALA A 209 4.75 -12.80 -0.35
CA ALA A 209 4.48 -12.11 -1.60
C ALA A 209 5.20 -10.74 -1.68
N ILE A 210 5.20 -9.96 -0.59
CA ILE A 210 5.91 -8.69 -0.53
C ILE A 210 7.43 -8.90 -0.60
N GLN A 211 7.97 -9.81 0.21
CA GLN A 211 9.41 -10.07 0.29
C GLN A 211 9.99 -10.62 -1.01
N ASP A 212 9.25 -11.50 -1.69
CA ASP A 212 9.75 -12.15 -2.89
C ASP A 212 9.52 -11.28 -4.13
N HIS A 213 8.37 -10.62 -4.25
CA HIS A 213 7.92 -10.02 -5.52
C HIS A 213 7.71 -8.50 -5.50
N PHE A 214 7.71 -7.88 -4.32
CA PHE A 214 7.62 -6.42 -4.15
C PHE A 214 8.76 -5.88 -3.26
N PRO A 215 10.03 -6.24 -3.52
CA PRO A 215 11.16 -5.74 -2.75
C PRO A 215 11.19 -4.21 -2.72
N GLU A 216 11.61 -3.66 -1.58
CA GLU A 216 11.80 -2.22 -1.39
C GLU A 216 10.57 -1.32 -1.60
N ARG A 217 9.35 -1.90 -1.71
CA ARG A 217 8.11 -1.13 -1.94
C ARG A 217 7.40 -0.62 -0.70
N LEU A 218 7.54 -1.27 0.45
CA LEU A 218 6.96 -0.74 1.70
C LEU A 218 7.85 0.40 2.21
N GLY A 219 7.32 1.61 2.33
CA GLY A 219 8.00 2.76 2.94
C GLY A 219 7.70 2.90 4.43
N LEU A 220 6.42 2.82 4.80
CA LEU A 220 5.95 2.91 6.18
C LEU A 220 4.70 2.04 6.38
N MET A 221 4.62 1.36 7.51
CA MET A 221 3.46 0.60 7.98
C MET A 221 2.99 1.19 9.31
N ILE A 222 1.83 1.82 9.32
CA ILE A 222 1.24 2.42 10.52
C ILE A 222 0.16 1.47 11.05
N LEU A 223 0.29 1.05 12.30
CA LEU A 223 -0.65 0.18 12.99
C LEU A 223 -1.38 1.00 14.06
N VAL A 224 -2.66 1.28 13.83
CA VAL A 224 -3.50 2.09 14.72
C VAL A 224 -4.21 1.18 15.72
N ASP A 225 -3.98 1.41 17.01
CA ASP A 225 -4.55 0.66 18.15
C ASP A 225 -4.43 -0.86 18.07
N ALA A 226 -3.29 -1.34 17.56
CA ALA A 226 -2.97 -2.76 17.60
C ALA A 226 -3.09 -3.29 19.05
N PRO A 227 -4.00 -4.24 19.34
CA PRO A 227 -4.25 -4.68 20.70
C PRO A 227 -3.07 -5.49 21.23
N LYS A 228 -2.94 -5.62 22.55
CA LYS A 228 -1.87 -6.43 23.17
C LYS A 228 -1.81 -7.87 22.63
N ALA A 229 -2.95 -8.46 22.27
CA ALA A 229 -3.01 -9.78 21.63
C ALA A 229 -2.25 -9.83 20.28
N PHE A 230 -2.26 -8.74 19.50
CA PHE A 230 -1.48 -8.65 18.26
C PHE A 230 0.03 -8.72 18.52
N SER A 231 0.53 -8.29 19.69
CA SER A 231 1.97 -8.36 19.98
C SER A 231 2.54 -9.79 19.94
N VAL A 232 1.73 -10.80 20.24
CA VAL A 232 2.14 -12.22 20.13
C VAL A 232 2.27 -12.62 18.67
N LEU A 233 1.26 -12.29 17.85
CA LEU A 233 1.32 -12.50 16.40
C LEU A 233 2.49 -11.74 15.77
N TRP A 234 2.67 -10.48 16.16
CA TRP A 234 3.77 -9.64 15.69
C TRP A 234 5.13 -10.26 16.01
N LYS A 235 5.33 -10.83 17.21
CA LYS A 235 6.57 -11.55 17.53
C LYS A 235 6.83 -12.69 16.55
N LEU A 236 5.82 -13.50 16.22
CA LEU A 236 5.93 -14.60 15.25
C LEU A 236 6.23 -14.10 13.83
N LEU A 237 5.49 -13.09 13.36
CA LEU A 237 5.69 -12.53 12.02
C LEU A 237 7.02 -11.77 11.91
N SER A 238 7.43 -11.05 12.95
CA SER A 238 8.66 -10.27 12.95
C SER A 238 9.92 -11.12 12.85
N ALA A 239 9.86 -12.40 13.21
CA ALA A 239 10.98 -13.33 13.07
C ALA A 239 11.32 -13.62 11.58
N VAL A 240 10.35 -13.51 10.68
CA VAL A 240 10.57 -13.67 9.23
C VAL A 240 10.80 -12.34 8.50
N ILE A 241 10.59 -11.20 9.18
CA ILE A 241 10.73 -9.87 8.60
C ILE A 241 12.14 -9.32 8.87
N GLU A 242 12.84 -8.94 7.80
CA GLU A 242 14.17 -8.30 7.89
C GLU A 242 14.15 -7.04 8.76
N GLU A 243 15.26 -6.75 9.45
CA GLU A 243 15.37 -5.62 10.40
C GLU A 243 14.99 -4.27 9.77
N LYS A 244 15.41 -4.03 8.53
CA LYS A 244 15.08 -2.81 7.77
C LYS A 244 13.56 -2.62 7.65
N THR A 245 12.82 -3.70 7.40
CA THR A 245 11.35 -3.66 7.29
C THR A 245 10.69 -3.50 8.66
N ARG A 246 11.23 -4.11 9.73
CA ARG A 246 10.74 -3.90 11.10
C ARG A 246 10.84 -2.44 11.55
N LYS A 247 11.89 -1.72 11.15
CA LYS A 247 12.08 -0.29 11.43
C LYS A 247 11.07 0.63 10.70
N LYS A 248 10.34 0.11 9.72
CA LYS A 248 9.28 0.83 8.99
C LYS A 248 7.92 0.70 9.66
N VAL A 249 7.81 0.01 10.80
CA VAL A 249 6.54 -0.19 11.51
C VAL A 249 6.40 0.86 12.60
N LEU A 250 5.35 1.68 12.50
CA LEU A 250 4.98 2.68 13.46
C LEU A 250 3.69 2.26 14.16
N PHE A 251 3.75 2.08 15.47
CA PHE A 251 2.56 1.88 16.29
C PHE A 251 2.04 3.22 16.75
N THR A 252 0.76 3.51 16.47
CA THR A 252 0.08 4.73 16.89
C THR A 252 -1.19 4.39 17.65
N TYR A 253 -1.62 5.29 18.51
CA TYR A 253 -2.80 5.07 19.35
C TYR A 253 -3.64 6.33 19.40
N LYS A 254 -4.91 6.21 19.76
CA LYS A 254 -5.77 7.40 19.89
C LYS A 254 -5.70 8.02 21.27
N LYS A 255 -5.68 7.16 22.29
CA LYS A 255 -5.77 7.55 23.70
C LYS A 255 -4.41 7.54 24.42
N SER A 256 -3.34 7.21 23.70
CA SER A 256 -1.99 7.15 24.26
C SER A 256 -0.95 7.60 23.23
N LYS A 257 0.24 7.95 23.72
CA LYS A 257 1.35 8.34 22.83
C LYS A 257 2.03 7.09 22.22
N PRO A 258 2.55 7.19 20.99
CA PRO A 258 2.41 8.33 20.08
C PRO A 258 0.99 8.40 19.51
N THR A 259 0.39 9.59 19.50
CA THR A 259 -1.02 9.75 19.13
C THR A 259 -1.18 9.81 17.60
N ILE A 260 -2.31 9.34 17.07
CA ILE A 260 -2.57 9.41 15.63
C ILE A 260 -2.52 10.86 15.11
N GLU A 261 -3.04 11.83 15.85
CA GLU A 261 -3.05 13.25 15.44
C GLU A 261 -1.63 13.83 15.35
N SER A 262 -0.78 13.49 16.33
CA SER A 262 0.62 13.91 16.36
C SER A 262 1.42 13.29 15.23
N GLU A 263 1.24 12.00 14.96
CA GLU A 263 2.04 11.32 13.94
C GLU A 263 1.51 11.61 12.52
N PHE A 264 0.20 11.66 12.33
CA PHE A 264 -0.40 11.88 11.01
C PHE A 264 -0.10 13.28 10.50
N SER A 265 -0.08 14.31 11.35
CA SER A 265 0.32 15.66 10.97
C SER A 265 1.78 15.79 10.52
N LYS A 266 2.65 14.84 10.89
CA LYS A 266 4.06 14.79 10.44
C LYS A 266 4.25 14.00 9.14
N ILE A 267 3.28 13.17 8.77
CA ILE A 267 3.41 12.19 7.69
C ILE A 267 2.52 12.57 6.50
N PHE A 268 1.33 13.11 6.74
CA PHE A 268 0.30 13.34 5.74
C PHE A 268 -0.04 14.83 5.58
N PRO A 269 -0.48 15.25 4.38
CA PRO A 269 -1.13 16.54 4.21
C PRO A 269 -2.34 16.70 5.16
N PRO A 270 -2.67 17.94 5.61
CA PRO A 270 -3.71 18.17 6.61
C PRO A 270 -5.05 17.48 6.33
N ALA A 271 -5.56 17.57 5.09
CA ALA A 271 -6.84 16.97 4.70
C ALA A 271 -6.82 15.43 4.78
N LEU A 272 -5.69 14.79 4.44
CA LEU A 272 -5.55 13.33 4.56
C LEU A 272 -5.40 12.90 6.03
N ALA A 273 -4.66 13.67 6.83
CA ALA A 273 -4.53 13.41 8.26
C ALA A 273 -5.90 13.46 8.97
N GLU A 274 -6.70 14.50 8.70
CA GLU A 274 -8.05 14.65 9.25
C GLU A 274 -8.99 13.52 8.80
N TYR A 275 -9.00 13.21 7.49
CA TYR A 275 -9.77 12.08 6.94
C TYR A 275 -9.44 10.76 7.64
N LEU A 276 -8.16 10.45 7.85
CA LEU A 276 -7.72 9.21 8.50
C LEU A 276 -8.11 9.17 9.98
N CYS A 277 -8.02 10.30 10.70
CA CYS A 277 -8.48 10.40 12.08
C CYS A 277 -9.99 10.17 12.21
N GLU A 278 -10.81 10.75 11.33
CA GLU A 278 -12.26 10.56 11.37
C GLU A 278 -12.69 9.15 10.89
N SER A 279 -11.98 8.60 9.90
CA SER A 279 -12.23 7.23 9.40
C SER A 279 -12.21 6.21 10.53
N TYR A 280 -11.35 6.42 11.52
CA TYR A 280 -11.34 5.62 12.72
C TYR A 280 -12.63 5.79 13.57
N GLU A 281 -13.13 7.01 13.83
CA GLU A 281 -14.34 7.20 14.66
C GLU A 281 -15.57 6.52 14.02
N ARG A 282 -15.62 6.50 12.68
CA ARG A 282 -16.60 5.71 11.92
C ARG A 282 -16.39 4.21 12.13
N SER A 283 -15.16 3.72 12.02
CA SER A 283 -14.81 2.33 12.36
C SER A 283 -15.16 1.98 13.82
N ARG A 284 -15.10 2.88 14.80
CA ARG A 284 -15.47 2.55 16.18
C ARG A 284 -16.99 2.34 16.32
N THR A 285 -17.78 3.26 15.78
CA THR A 285 -19.24 3.28 15.95
C THR A 285 -19.97 2.24 15.08
N ALA A 286 -19.28 1.65 14.10
CA ALA A 286 -19.89 0.83 13.05
C ALA A 286 -20.94 1.59 12.21
N ALA A 287 -20.93 2.92 12.25
CA ALA A 287 -21.82 3.73 11.44
C ALA A 287 -21.34 3.71 9.99
N LEU A 288 -22.21 3.30 9.07
CA LEU A 288 -21.96 3.50 7.65
C LEU A 288 -21.95 5.02 7.36
N PRO A 289 -21.07 5.49 6.45
CA PRO A 289 -21.09 6.87 6.01
C PRO A 289 -22.49 7.28 5.51
N ALA A 290 -22.98 8.43 5.96
CA ALA A 290 -24.28 8.96 5.51
C ALA A 290 -24.24 9.46 4.05
N THR A 291 -23.06 9.84 3.58
CA THR A 291 -22.77 10.29 2.21
C THR A 291 -21.60 9.49 1.65
N PRO A 292 -21.51 9.28 0.33
CA PRO A 292 -20.41 8.53 -0.27
C PRO A 292 -19.07 9.29 -0.24
N VAL A 293 -19.11 10.62 -0.13
CA VAL A 293 -17.94 11.51 -0.08
C VAL A 293 -17.80 12.11 1.32
N TRP A 294 -16.59 12.06 1.85
CA TRP A 294 -16.18 12.66 3.11
C TRP A 294 -15.72 14.10 2.85
N TYR A 295 -16.23 15.04 3.63
CA TYR A 295 -15.75 16.41 3.68
C TYR A 295 -15.22 16.68 5.08
N PRO A 296 -14.19 17.53 5.24
CA PRO A 296 -13.77 17.97 6.55
C PRO A 296 -14.96 18.59 7.28
N ALA A 297 -15.03 18.41 8.59
CA ALA A 297 -16.03 19.12 9.38
C ALA A 297 -15.78 20.61 9.14
N GLN A 298 -16.82 21.37 8.72
CA GLN A 298 -16.70 22.83 8.73
C GLN A 298 -16.30 23.21 10.14
N SER A 299 -15.12 23.82 10.30
CA SER A 299 -14.79 24.45 11.56
C SER A 299 -15.90 25.44 11.82
N ASN A 300 -16.72 25.19 12.83
CA ASN A 300 -17.60 26.21 13.38
C ASN A 300 -16.67 27.27 14.00
N GLU A 301 -16.12 28.14 13.17
CA GLU A 301 -15.61 29.44 13.59
C GLU A 301 -16.78 30.41 13.78
#